data_AF-A0A0G1XY03-F1
#
_entry.id   AF-A0A0G1XY03-F1
#
_cell.length_a   1.000
_cell.length_b   1.000
_cell.length_c   1.000
_cell.angle_alpha   90.00
_cell.angle_beta   90.00
_cell.angle_gamma   90.00
#
_symmetry.space_group_name_H-M   'P 1'
#
loop_
_entity.id
_entity.type
_entity.pdbx_description
1 polymer ?
#
loop_
_entity_poly.entity_id
_entity_poly.type
_entity_poly.pdbx_seq_one_letter_code
_entity_poly.pdbx_strand_id
1 'polypeptide(L)'
;MIEEETNTNTSTEGSTNEQHKEKNMNMAIIAYILFFVPLLTDAKNDPFVKYHVKQGLVLFICFIIVAAISQTFFTMFIASLLNLGLIALAVIGILNVTKGKKKPLPLLGQFADKIHL
;
A
#
# COMPACT_ATOMS: atom_id res chain seq x y z
N MET A 1 51.94 -22.36 35.28
CA MET A 1 52.18 -22.02 33.87
C MET A 1 50.81 -22.13 33.21
N ILE A 2 50.00 -21.05 33.24
CA ILE A 2 49.71 -20.12 32.11
C ILE A 2 49.36 -20.95 30.85
N GLU A 3 48.16 -20.90 30.26
CA GLU A 3 47.45 -19.78 29.59
C GLU A 3 45.92 -20.02 29.69
N GLU A 4 45.09 -19.08 30.15
CA GLU A 4 44.45 -18.01 29.36
C GLU A 4 43.98 -18.44 27.97
N GLU A 5 42.71 -18.82 27.83
CA GLU A 5 41.95 -18.53 26.61
C GLU A 5 40.59 -17.94 26.99
N THR A 6 40.56 -16.61 26.93
CA THR A 6 39.34 -15.82 26.91
C THR A 6 38.83 -15.71 25.48
N ASN A 7 37.50 -15.73 25.36
CA ASN A 7 36.72 -15.03 24.33
C ASN A 7 36.71 -15.55 22.88
N THR A 8 35.60 -16.18 22.47
CA THR A 8 34.92 -15.94 21.17
C THR A 8 33.45 -16.42 21.20
N ASN A 9 32.53 -15.62 21.76
CA ASN A 9 31.07 -15.86 21.57
C ASN A 9 30.31 -14.58 21.16
N THR A 10 30.87 -13.40 21.40
CA THR A 10 30.14 -12.13 21.33
C THR A 10 29.86 -11.58 19.93
N SER A 11 30.34 -12.22 18.85
CA SER A 11 30.21 -11.68 17.48
C SER A 11 28.99 -12.21 16.70
N THR A 12 28.42 -13.34 17.11
CA THR A 12 27.33 -14.02 16.37
C THR A 12 25.95 -13.61 16.87
N GLU A 13 25.81 -13.30 18.18
CA GLU A 13 24.54 -12.88 18.76
C GLU A 13 24.18 -11.42 18.42
N GLY A 14 25.18 -10.54 18.29
CA GLY A 14 24.98 -9.14 17.90
C GLY A 14 24.50 -8.98 16.45
N SER A 15 25.15 -9.65 15.50
CA SER A 15 24.80 -9.53 14.07
C SER A 15 23.42 -10.11 13.72
N THR A 16 23.02 -11.19 14.38
CA THR A 16 21.72 -11.84 14.15
C THR A 16 20.56 -11.04 14.76
N ASN A 17 20.75 -10.46 15.96
CA ASN A 17 19.74 -9.61 16.60
C ASN A 17 19.56 -8.27 15.87
N GLU A 18 20.65 -7.64 15.45
CA GLU A 18 20.62 -6.38 14.69
C GLU A 18 19.91 -6.58 13.34
N GLN A 19 20.29 -7.59 12.54
CA GLN A 19 19.62 -7.89 11.26
C GLN A 19 18.15 -8.28 11.43
N HIS A 20 17.81 -9.07 12.48
CA HIS A 20 16.42 -9.41 12.77
C HIS A 20 15.61 -8.16 13.14
N LYS A 21 16.16 -7.27 13.98
CA LYS A 21 15.52 -6.01 14.38
C LYS A 21 15.33 -5.07 13.19
N GLU A 22 16.32 -4.91 12.32
CA GLU A 22 16.24 -4.10 11.11
C GLU A 22 15.19 -4.62 10.11
N LYS A 23 15.16 -5.93 9.85
CA LYS A 23 14.17 -6.55 8.96
C LYS A 23 12.74 -6.33 9.46
N ASN A 24 12.51 -6.47 10.76
CA ASN A 24 11.20 -6.22 11.37
C ASN A 24 10.82 -4.74 11.34
N MET A 25 11.78 -3.83 11.52
CA MET A 25 11.56 -2.39 11.43
C MET A 25 11.14 -1.98 10.01
N ASN A 26 11.80 -2.50 8.97
CA ASN A 26 11.46 -2.23 7.58
C ASN A 26 10.03 -2.70 7.25
N MET A 27 9.64 -3.90 7.70
CA MET A 27 8.27 -4.40 7.52
C MET A 27 7.24 -3.58 8.30
N ALA A 28 7.60 -3.07 9.49
CA ALA A 28 6.74 -2.17 10.26
C ALA A 28 6.52 -0.83 9.55
N ILE A 29 7.54 -0.25 8.92
CA ILE A 29 7.41 0.96 8.09
C ILE A 29 6.51 0.68 6.88
N ILE A 30 6.71 -0.46 6.20
CA ILE A 30 5.90 -0.89 5.05
C ILE A 30 4.41 -1.04 5.44
N ALA A 31 4.10 -1.48 6.66
CA ALA A 31 2.73 -1.59 7.14
C ALA A 31 1.98 -0.24 7.23
N TYR A 32 2.66 0.87 7.55
CA TYR A 32 2.07 2.22 7.54
C TYR A 32 1.70 2.70 6.13
N ILE A 33 2.41 2.19 5.13
CA ILE A 33 2.20 2.50 3.70
C ILE A 33 1.61 1.31 2.96
N LEU A 34 0.69 0.58 3.60
CA LEU A 34 0.08 -0.66 3.12
C LEU A 34 -0.36 -0.62 1.64
N PHE A 35 -0.87 0.54 1.20
CA PHE A 35 -1.31 0.74 -0.19
C PHE A 35 -0.16 0.83 -1.21
N PHE A 36 1.03 1.29 -0.78
CA PHE A 36 2.24 1.40 -1.59
C PHE A 36 3.16 0.17 -1.52
N VAL A 37 2.84 -0.83 -0.69
CA VAL A 37 3.63 -2.07 -0.55
C VAL A 37 4.02 -2.67 -1.91
N PRO A 38 3.11 -2.81 -2.90
CA PRO A 38 3.48 -3.42 -4.18
C PRO A 38 4.55 -2.64 -4.97
N LEU A 39 4.69 -1.33 -4.72
CA LEU A 39 5.74 -0.50 -5.33
C LEU A 39 7.10 -0.64 -4.64
N LEU A 40 7.12 -1.17 -3.41
CA LEU A 40 8.34 -1.39 -2.64
C LEU A 40 8.88 -2.81 -2.76
N THR A 41 8.13 -3.71 -3.39
CA THR A 41 8.56 -5.07 -3.68
C THR A 41 9.07 -5.21 -5.11
N ASP A 42 9.57 -6.39 -5.45
CA ASP A 42 9.98 -6.72 -6.83
C ASP A 42 8.79 -6.71 -7.82
N ALA A 43 7.56 -6.75 -7.29
CA ALA A 43 6.33 -6.66 -8.07
C ALA A 43 6.14 -5.27 -8.73
N LYS A 44 6.89 -4.24 -8.32
CA LYS A 44 6.76 -2.86 -8.84
C LYS A 44 6.93 -2.74 -10.35
N ASN A 45 7.70 -3.63 -10.98
CA ASN A 45 7.97 -3.60 -12.41
C ASN A 45 6.89 -4.27 -13.25
N ASP A 46 5.99 -5.02 -12.59
CA ASP A 46 4.93 -5.74 -13.28
C ASP A 46 3.85 -4.75 -13.79
N PRO A 47 3.54 -4.73 -15.11
CA PRO A 47 2.57 -3.79 -15.66
C PRO A 47 1.13 -4.01 -15.17
N PHE A 48 0.79 -5.18 -14.63
CA PHE A 48 -0.51 -5.46 -14.01
C PHE A 48 -0.57 -4.89 -12.60
N VAL A 49 0.50 -5.04 -11.82
CA VAL A 49 0.65 -4.42 -10.50
C VAL A 49 0.61 -2.91 -10.62
N LYS A 50 1.40 -2.30 -11.51
CA LYS A 50 1.38 -0.84 -11.74
C LYS A 50 0.00 -0.31 -12.10
N TYR A 51 -0.77 -1.07 -12.90
CA TYR A 51 -2.12 -0.68 -13.29
C TYR A 51 -3.06 -0.59 -12.09
N HIS A 52 -3.10 -1.62 -11.24
CA HIS A 52 -3.98 -1.65 -10.08
C HIS A 52 -3.53 -0.73 -8.94
N VAL A 53 -2.22 -0.49 -8.82
CA VAL A 53 -1.68 0.54 -7.93
C VAL A 53 -2.16 1.94 -8.35
N LYS A 54 -2.10 2.28 -9.65
CA LYS A 54 -2.64 3.56 -10.17
C LYS A 54 -4.13 3.70 -9.85
N GLN A 55 -4.91 2.65 -10.10
CA GLN A 55 -6.36 2.67 -9.85
C GLN A 55 -6.70 2.85 -8.38
N GLY A 56 -6.03 2.12 -7.49
CA GLY A 56 -6.28 2.28 -6.05
C GLY A 56 -5.78 3.62 -5.52
N LEU A 57 -4.72 4.21 -6.09
CA LEU A 57 -4.24 5.53 -5.71
C LEU A 57 -5.28 6.60 -6.07
N VAL A 58 -5.87 6.52 -7.26
CA VAL A 58 -6.98 7.40 -7.66
C VAL A 58 -8.18 7.23 -6.73
N LEU A 59 -8.58 6.00 -6.42
CA LEU A 59 -9.68 5.74 -5.46
C LEU A 59 -9.38 6.36 -4.09
N PHE A 60 -8.15 6.20 -3.58
CA PHE A 60 -7.73 6.75 -2.30
C PHE A 60 -7.78 8.28 -2.28
N ILE A 61 -7.31 8.94 -3.35
CA ILE A 61 -7.41 10.39 -3.50
C ILE A 61 -8.88 10.83 -3.53
N CYS A 62 -9.76 10.11 -4.22
CA CYS A 62 -11.19 10.39 -4.21
C CYS A 62 -11.79 10.28 -2.80
N PHE A 63 -11.42 9.28 -2.01
CA PHE A 63 -11.85 9.17 -0.60
C PHE A 63 -11.42 10.37 0.23
N ILE A 64 -10.17 10.83 0.08
CA ILE A 64 -9.66 12.03 0.77
C ILE A 64 -10.47 13.26 0.37
N ILE A 65 -10.73 13.46 -0.92
CA ILE A 65 -11.52 14.60 -1.42
C ILE A 65 -12.93 14.56 -0.83
N VAL A 66 -13.59 13.40 -0.84
CA VAL A 66 -14.93 13.22 -0.26
C VAL A 66 -14.94 13.50 1.25
N ALA A 67 -13.93 13.07 1.98
CA ALA A 67 -13.79 13.36 3.40
C ALA A 67 -13.53 14.85 3.69
N ALA A 68 -12.75 15.52 2.83
CA ALA A 68 -12.46 16.95 2.97
C ALA A 68 -13.69 17.82 2.71
N ILE A 69 -14.59 17.42 1.80
CA ILE A 69 -15.83 18.16 1.53
C ILE A 69 -16.95 17.84 2.52
N SER A 70 -16.88 16.72 3.26
CA SER A 70 -17.95 16.28 4.17
C SER A 70 -18.01 17.00 5.51
N GLN A 71 -17.36 18.17 5.64
CA GLN A 71 -17.21 18.88 6.91
C GLN A 71 -18.47 19.63 7.34
N THR A 72 -19.47 19.79 6.46
CA THR A 72 -20.75 20.44 6.77
C THR A 72 -21.88 19.41 6.88
N PHE A 73 -22.87 19.66 7.75
CA PHE A 73 -24.05 18.79 7.96
C PHE A 73 -24.82 18.50 6.65
N PHE A 74 -24.99 19.49 5.78
CA PHE A 74 -25.66 19.31 4.49
C PHE A 74 -24.89 18.39 3.54
N THR A 75 -23.55 18.43 3.59
CA THR A 75 -22.68 17.60 2.75
C THR A 75 -22.50 16.18 3.28
N MET A 76 -22.96 15.87 4.49
CA MET A 76 -22.76 14.56 5.11
C MET A 76 -23.53 13.44 4.41
N PHE A 77 -24.80 13.69 4.04
CA PHE A 77 -25.62 12.71 3.33
C PHE A 77 -25.08 12.40 1.93
N ILE A 78 -24.71 13.45 1.18
CA ILE A 78 -24.13 13.29 -0.15
C ILE A 78 -22.76 12.60 -0.08
N ALA A 79 -21.92 12.94 0.90
CA ALA A 79 -20.64 12.28 1.12
C ALA A 79 -20.81 10.79 1.46
N SER A 80 -21.82 10.41 2.25
CA SER A 80 -22.12 9.01 2.54
C SER A 80 -22.48 8.23 1.26
N LEU A 81 -23.29 8.83 0.38
CA LEU A 81 -23.67 8.22 -0.89
C LEU A 81 -22.48 8.10 -1.86
N LEU A 82 -21.62 9.12 -1.93
CA LEU A 82 -20.38 9.07 -2.71
C LEU A 82 -19.42 8.01 -2.18
N ASN A 83 -19.26 7.90 -0.85
CA ASN A 83 -18.43 6.86 -0.23
C ASN A 83 -18.94 5.46 -0.58
N LEU A 84 -20.25 5.24 -0.57
CA LEU A 84 -20.83 3.96 -1.00
C LEU A 84 -20.48 3.64 -2.47
N GLY A 85 -20.56 4.65 -3.35
CA GLY A 85 -20.11 4.52 -4.74
C GLY A 85 -18.62 4.20 -4.87
N LEU A 86 -17.76 4.88 -4.11
CA LEU A 86 -16.30 4.61 -4.11
C LEU A 86 -15.98 3.20 -3.59
N ILE A 87 -16.68 2.72 -2.56
CA ILE A 87 -16.55 1.34 -2.07
C ILE A 87 -16.98 0.35 -3.16
N ALA A 88 -18.10 0.59 -3.84
CA ALA A 88 -18.54 -0.26 -4.96
C ALA A 88 -17.48 -0.31 -6.08
N LEU A 89 -16.88 0.82 -6.42
CA LEU A 89 -15.78 0.89 -7.39
C LEU A 89 -14.54 0.12 -6.91
N ALA A 90 -14.19 0.19 -5.62
CA ALA A 90 -13.12 -0.60 -5.05
C ALA A 90 -13.37 -2.11 -5.18
N VAL A 91 -14.60 -2.57 -4.89
CA VAL A 91 -14.98 -3.98 -5.09
C VAL A 91 -14.87 -4.39 -6.56
N ILE A 92 -15.34 -3.56 -7.50
CA ILE A 92 -15.20 -3.81 -8.94
C ILE A 92 -13.71 -3.93 -9.32
N GLY A 93 -12.86 -3.06 -8.77
CA GLY A 93 -11.41 -3.11 -8.96
C GLY A 93 -10.83 -4.45 -8.50
N ILE A 94 -11.16 -4.89 -7.28
CA ILE A 94 -10.72 -6.17 -6.72
C ILE A 94 -11.23 -7.34 -7.57
N LEU A 95 -12.50 -7.32 -8.01
CA LEU A 95 -13.05 -8.35 -8.90
C LEU A 95 -12.36 -8.41 -10.26
N ASN A 96 -11.87 -7.27 -10.76
CA ASN A 96 -11.06 -7.24 -11.98
C ASN A 96 -9.68 -7.87 -11.73
N VAL A 97 -9.05 -7.60 -10.57
CA VAL A 97 -7.78 -8.23 -10.16
C VAL A 97 -7.92 -9.75 -10.08
N THR A 98 -8.94 -10.26 -9.39
CA THR A 98 -9.15 -11.71 -9.23
C THR A 98 -9.47 -12.42 -10.55
N LYS A 99 -9.91 -11.67 -11.57
CA LYS A 99 -10.14 -12.15 -12.94
C LYS A 99 -8.95 -11.92 -13.87
N GLY A 100 -7.83 -11.37 -13.39
CA GLY A 100 -6.64 -11.05 -14.19
C GLY A 100 -6.86 -9.94 -15.23
N LYS A 101 -7.81 -9.03 -15.00
CA LYS A 101 -8.24 -8.03 -16.00
C LYS A 101 -7.77 -6.63 -15.63
N LYS A 102 -7.04 -5.97 -16.54
CA LYS A 102 -6.75 -4.52 -16.48
C LYS A 102 -7.91 -3.72 -17.06
N LYS A 103 -9.00 -3.60 -16.30
CA LYS A 103 -10.20 -2.88 -16.73
C LYS A 103 -10.35 -1.55 -15.99
N PRO A 104 -10.63 -0.45 -16.71
CA PRO A 104 -10.83 0.85 -16.07
C PRO A 104 -12.06 0.80 -15.17
N LEU A 105 -11.97 1.44 -14.00
CA LEU A 105 -13.13 1.65 -13.15
C LEU A 105 -14.09 2.62 -13.85
N PRO A 106 -15.41 2.39 -13.77
CA PRO A 106 -16.39 3.37 -14.23
C PRO A 106 -16.12 4.74 -13.59
N LEU A 107 -16.19 5.80 -14.40
CA LEU A 107 -15.94 7.21 -14.03
C LEU A 107 -14.49 7.56 -13.63
N LEU A 108 -13.73 6.63 -13.04
CA LEU A 108 -12.39 6.89 -12.49
C LEU A 108 -11.23 6.40 -13.37
N GLY A 109 -11.47 5.49 -14.30
CA GLY A 109 -10.42 4.88 -15.13
C GLY A 109 -9.55 5.88 -15.89
N GLN A 110 -10.16 6.95 -16.41
CA GLN A 110 -9.47 7.99 -17.17
C GLN A 110 -8.43 8.78 -16.36
N PHE A 111 -8.56 8.82 -15.03
CA PHE A 111 -7.60 9.51 -14.16
C PHE A 111 -6.40 8.62 -13.83
N ALA A 112 -6.63 7.31 -13.70
CA ALA A 112 -5.56 6.34 -13.44
C ALA A 112 -4.56 6.26 -14.61
N ASP A 113 -5.05 6.36 -15.85
CA ASP A 113 -4.21 6.31 -17.05
C ASP A 113 -3.26 7.52 -17.19
N LYS A 114 -3.55 8.64 -16.50
CA LYS A 114 -2.72 9.86 -16.51
C LYS A 114 -1.54 9.81 -15.51
N ILE A 115 -1.51 8.84 -14.61
CA ILE A 115 -0.43 8.72 -13.62
C ILE A 115 0.74 7.97 -14.26
N HIS A 116 1.93 8.56 -14.27
CA HIS A 116 3.17 7.91 -14.73
C HIS A 116 3.90 7.29 -13.52
N LEU A 117 3.99 5.95 -13.50
CA LEU A 117 4.67 5.10 -12.50
C LEU A 117 5.51 4.05 -13.23
#